data_AF-A0A397T308-F1
#
_entry.id   AF-A0A397T308-F1
#
_cell.length_a   1.000
_cell.length_b   1.000
_cell.length_c   1.000
_cell.angle_alpha   90.00
_cell.angle_beta   90.00
_cell.angle_gamma   90.00
#
_symmetry.space_group_name_H-M   'P 1'
#
loop_
_entity.id
_entity.type
_entity.pdbx_description
1 polymer ?
#
loop_
_entity_poly.entity_id
_entity_poly.type
_entity_poly.pdbx_seq_one_letter_code
_entity_poly.pdbx_strand_id
1 'polypeptide(L)'
;MSEKNGTTDIITLTCHVLDEQRNHNIPSGCPMHKKTQDSQNETLHNGYLKNGSINSCPIVHSGDALSPDNQMPKLSQEQVPGQRIYLPTDRAVSSIPKARSSEYWEYPSPQQFYSALVRKGWETPEESIETMVDIHNFLNEKAWNEILKWEKMKRW
;
A
#
# COMPACT_ATOMS: atom_id res chain seq x y z
N MET A 1 -26.79 39.50 54.18
CA MET A 1 -27.41 38.41 53.40
C MET A 1 -26.65 38.28 52.09
N SER A 2 -26.08 37.11 51.85
CA SER A 2 -25.48 36.61 50.60
C SER A 2 -24.10 37.13 50.16
N GLU A 3 -23.10 36.36 50.60
CA GLU A 3 -21.81 36.13 49.95
C GLU A 3 -22.00 35.50 48.55
N LYS A 4 -21.11 35.83 47.59
CA LYS A 4 -20.75 34.91 46.49
C LYS A 4 -19.25 35.03 46.20
N ASN A 5 -18.53 34.02 46.69
CA ASN A 5 -17.12 33.76 46.41
C ASN A 5 -16.96 33.32 44.94
N GLY A 6 -16.11 34.03 44.20
CA GLY A 6 -15.63 33.61 42.88
C GLY A 6 -14.29 32.91 43.03
N THR A 7 -14.31 31.59 43.16
CA THR A 7 -13.12 30.74 43.21
C THR A 7 -12.51 30.66 41.81
N THR A 8 -11.31 31.22 41.64
CA THR A 8 -10.45 31.00 40.46
C THR A 8 -9.72 29.67 40.62
N ASP A 9 -10.25 28.63 39.98
CA ASP A 9 -9.58 27.34 39.87
C ASP A 9 -8.66 27.32 38.64
N ILE A 10 -7.37 27.43 38.91
CA ILE A 10 -6.25 27.14 38.01
C ILE A 10 -6.23 25.64 37.68
N ILE A 11 -6.73 25.27 36.50
CA ILE A 11 -6.66 23.88 36.00
C ILE A 11 -5.19 23.56 35.66
N THR A 12 -4.52 22.91 36.60
CA THR A 12 -3.21 22.30 36.37
C THR A 12 -3.44 20.96 35.67
N LEU A 13 -3.16 20.87 34.38
CA LEU A 13 -3.09 19.57 33.68
C LEU A 13 -1.82 18.83 34.12
N THR A 14 -1.98 17.95 35.10
CA THR A 14 -1.01 16.89 35.40
C THR A 14 -1.32 15.69 34.53
N CYS A 15 -0.36 15.27 33.69
CA CYS A 15 -0.43 14.00 32.98
C CYS A 15 -0.30 12.85 33.99
N HIS A 16 -1.42 12.26 34.41
CA HIS A 16 -1.43 10.95 35.05
C HIS A 16 -1.16 9.89 33.98
N VAL A 17 0.03 9.28 34.04
CA VAL A 17 0.33 8.03 33.33
C VAL A 17 -0.43 6.92 34.06
N LEU A 18 -1.59 6.53 33.54
CA LEU A 18 -2.23 5.28 33.95
C LEU A 18 -1.61 4.15 33.15
N ASP A 19 -0.83 3.35 33.88
CA ASP A 19 -0.22 2.10 33.46
C ASP A 19 -1.33 1.05 33.29
N GLU A 20 -1.81 0.86 32.06
CA GLU A 20 -2.81 -0.16 31.76
C GLU A 20 -2.12 -1.43 31.27
N GLN A 21 -1.89 -2.36 32.20
CA GLN A 21 -1.60 -3.74 31.87
C GLN A 21 -2.78 -4.34 31.09
N ARG A 22 -2.75 -4.23 29.76
CA ARG A 22 -3.72 -4.89 28.90
C ARG A 22 -3.43 -6.38 28.84
N ASN A 23 -4.04 -7.11 29.76
CA ASN A 23 -4.35 -8.52 29.60
C ASN A 23 -5.37 -8.65 28.44
N HIS A 24 -4.87 -8.90 27.22
CA HIS A 24 -5.68 -8.99 26.00
C HIS A 24 -6.43 -10.32 25.95
N ASN A 25 -7.46 -10.48 26.78
CA ASN A 25 -8.48 -11.48 26.52
C ASN A 25 -9.41 -10.97 25.42
N ILE A 26 -9.28 -11.56 24.24
CA ILE A 26 -10.06 -11.22 23.05
C ILE A 26 -11.55 -11.54 23.30
N PRO A 27 -12.48 -10.60 23.03
CA PRO A 27 -13.90 -10.80 23.26
C PRO A 27 -14.48 -11.96 22.43
N SER A 28 -15.46 -12.67 23.01
CA SER A 28 -16.06 -13.90 22.48
C SER A 28 -16.86 -13.73 21.18
N GLY A 29 -17.08 -12.50 20.72
CA GLY A 29 -17.70 -12.19 19.43
C GLY A 29 -16.75 -12.23 18.22
N CYS A 30 -15.45 -12.45 18.44
CA CYS A 30 -14.47 -12.55 17.36
C CYS A 30 -14.46 -13.97 16.76
N PRO A 31 -14.63 -14.12 15.42
CA PRO A 31 -14.85 -15.41 14.75
C PRO A 31 -13.63 -16.36 14.74
N MET A 32 -12.55 -16.02 15.45
CA MET A 32 -11.32 -16.80 15.58
C MET A 32 -11.29 -17.71 16.82
N HIS A 33 -12.43 -17.93 17.48
CA HIS A 33 -12.56 -18.91 18.56
C HIS A 33 -12.88 -20.31 18.01
N LYS A 34 -11.88 -20.98 17.44
CA LYS A 34 -11.89 -22.45 17.42
C LYS A 34 -10.52 -22.94 17.88
N LYS A 35 -10.43 -23.21 19.19
CA LYS A 35 -9.34 -24.02 19.73
C LYS A 35 -9.60 -25.46 19.28
N THR A 36 -8.89 -25.92 18.27
CA THR A 36 -8.70 -27.36 18.08
C THR A 36 -7.47 -27.72 18.90
N GLN A 37 -7.70 -28.20 20.13
CA GLN A 37 -6.75 -29.10 20.75
C GLN A 37 -6.97 -30.47 20.08
N ASP A 38 -5.93 -31.02 19.47
CA ASP A 38 -5.38 -32.28 19.95
C ASP A 38 -4.06 -32.63 19.27
N SER A 39 -3.27 -33.35 20.06
CA SER A 39 -1.85 -33.66 19.92
C SER A 39 -1.54 -34.74 18.87
N GLN A 40 -0.29 -34.69 18.38
CA GLN A 40 0.55 -35.81 17.94
C GLN A 40 0.04 -36.76 16.83
N ASN A 41 0.66 -36.70 15.64
CA ASN A 41 1.54 -37.75 15.09
C ASN A 41 1.87 -37.50 13.61
N GLU A 42 3.15 -37.70 13.26
CA GLU A 42 3.65 -37.81 11.89
C GLU A 42 2.94 -38.95 11.13
N THR A 43 2.65 -38.79 9.83
CA THR A 43 3.04 -39.69 8.72
C THR A 43 2.53 -39.13 7.38
N LEU A 44 3.32 -39.31 6.33
CA LEU A 44 3.07 -38.98 4.92
C LEU A 44 1.65 -39.26 4.42
N HIS A 45 1.13 -38.37 3.56
CA HIS A 45 0.35 -38.79 2.40
C HIS A 45 0.53 -37.83 1.20
N ASN A 46 1.23 -38.32 0.18
CA ASN A 46 1.12 -37.85 -1.20
C ASN A 46 -0.28 -38.20 -1.73
N GLY A 47 -0.98 -37.25 -2.38
CA GLY A 47 -1.94 -37.62 -3.43
C GLY A 47 -3.20 -36.77 -3.59
N TYR A 48 -3.18 -35.94 -4.64
CA TYR A 48 -4.27 -35.62 -5.58
C TYR A 48 -5.63 -35.04 -5.10
N LEU A 49 -5.77 -33.75 -5.45
CA LEU A 49 -6.84 -33.11 -6.26
C LEU A 49 -8.22 -32.76 -5.67
N LYS A 50 -8.44 -31.43 -5.77
CA LYS A 50 -9.61 -30.68 -6.29
C LYS A 50 -10.63 -30.07 -5.31
N ASN A 51 -10.63 -28.73 -5.43
CA ASN A 51 -11.75 -27.79 -5.48
C ASN A 51 -12.41 -27.36 -4.18
N GLY A 52 -12.31 -26.05 -3.92
CA GLY A 52 -13.43 -25.27 -3.39
C GLY A 52 -13.16 -24.47 -2.13
N SER A 53 -12.32 -23.42 -2.21
CA SER A 53 -12.51 -22.16 -1.47
C SER A 53 -11.43 -21.16 -1.92
N ILE A 54 -11.68 -20.42 -3.02
CA ILE A 54 -10.80 -19.33 -3.45
C ILE A 54 -11.17 -18.08 -2.63
N ASN A 55 -10.83 -18.10 -1.35
CA ASN A 55 -10.80 -16.91 -0.50
C ASN A 55 -9.38 -16.71 0.09
N SER A 56 -8.34 -17.17 -0.63
CA SER A 56 -6.97 -16.87 -0.25
C SER A 56 -6.61 -15.46 -0.73
N CYS A 57 -6.34 -14.55 0.21
CA CYS A 57 -5.73 -13.27 -0.10
C CYS A 57 -4.46 -13.52 -0.94
N PRO A 58 -4.25 -12.78 -2.05
CA PRO A 58 -3.14 -13.00 -2.98
C PRO A 58 -1.84 -12.42 -2.42
N ILE A 59 -1.53 -12.75 -1.17
CA ILE A 59 -0.20 -12.52 -0.60
C ILE A 59 0.65 -13.70 -1.09
N VAL A 60 1.62 -13.38 -1.94
CA VAL A 60 2.57 -14.35 -2.48
C VAL A 60 3.40 -14.87 -1.31
N HIS A 61 3.14 -16.10 -0.85
CA HIS A 61 3.95 -16.78 0.18
C HIS A 61 5.20 -17.46 -0.39
N SER A 62 5.43 -17.29 -1.69
CA SER A 62 6.49 -17.97 -2.44
C SER A 62 7.54 -16.95 -2.85
N GLY A 63 8.74 -17.02 -2.26
CA GLY A 63 10.08 -16.66 -2.78
C GLY A 63 10.38 -15.38 -3.58
N ASP A 64 9.41 -14.79 -4.28
CA ASP A 64 9.54 -13.55 -5.01
C ASP A 64 9.63 -12.39 -4.02
N ALA A 65 10.82 -11.80 -3.93
CA ALA A 65 11.08 -10.67 -3.07
C ALA A 65 10.12 -9.52 -3.43
N LEU A 66 9.23 -9.19 -2.49
CA LEU A 66 8.46 -7.95 -2.56
C LEU A 66 9.44 -6.77 -2.49
N SER A 67 9.19 -5.74 -3.30
CA SER A 67 9.98 -4.51 -3.22
C SER A 67 9.90 -3.93 -1.79
N PRO A 68 11.02 -3.63 -1.12
CA PRO A 68 11.01 -3.09 0.23
C PRO A 68 10.44 -1.67 0.29
N ASP A 69 10.46 -0.94 -0.83
CA ASP A 69 10.05 0.47 -0.89
C ASP A 69 8.53 0.63 -0.90
N ASN A 70 7.81 -0.29 -1.56
CA ASN A 70 6.36 -0.17 -1.79
C ASN A 70 5.61 -1.49 -1.66
N GLN A 71 6.26 -2.55 -1.19
CA GLN A 71 5.69 -3.89 -0.99
C GLN A 71 5.02 -4.47 -2.25
N MET A 72 5.42 -3.96 -3.42
CA MET A 72 4.84 -4.38 -4.69
C MET A 72 5.48 -5.69 -5.13
N PRO A 73 4.68 -6.71 -5.52
CA PRO A 73 5.22 -7.92 -6.13
C PRO A 73 5.78 -7.61 -7.52
N LYS A 74 6.65 -8.48 -8.02
CA LYS A 74 7.09 -8.39 -9.41
C LYS A 74 5.92 -8.71 -10.34
N LEU A 75 5.60 -7.78 -11.23
CA LEU A 75 4.47 -7.91 -12.17
C LEU A 75 4.98 -8.21 -13.57
N SER A 76 4.26 -9.09 -14.29
CA SER A 76 4.52 -9.37 -15.70
C SER A 76 4.40 -8.10 -16.55
N GLN A 77 5.25 -8.02 -17.58
CA GLN A 77 5.27 -6.96 -18.60
C GLN A 77 4.72 -7.45 -19.93
N GLU A 78 4.11 -8.64 -19.94
CA GLU A 78 3.49 -9.21 -21.13
C GLU A 78 2.21 -8.43 -21.50
N GLN A 79 1.86 -8.50 -22.78
CA GLN A 79 0.59 -7.97 -23.25
C GLN A 79 -0.57 -8.68 -22.53
N VAL A 80 -1.57 -7.91 -22.11
CA VAL A 80 -2.73 -8.48 -21.45
C VAL A 80 -3.63 -9.21 -22.46
N PRO A 81 -4.40 -10.23 -22.05
CA PRO A 81 -5.29 -10.94 -22.96
C PRO A 81 -6.25 -9.99 -23.69
N GLY A 82 -6.24 -10.03 -25.02
CA GLY A 82 -7.11 -9.21 -25.86
C GLY A 82 -6.54 -7.85 -26.26
N GLN A 83 -5.36 -7.47 -25.76
CA GLN A 83 -4.63 -6.28 -26.19
C GLN A 83 -4.26 -6.40 -27.68
N ARG A 84 -4.48 -5.34 -28.45
CA ARG A 84 -4.29 -5.34 -29.92
C ARG A 84 -3.07 -4.55 -30.36
N ILE A 85 -2.67 -3.57 -29.57
CA ILE A 85 -1.58 -2.64 -29.87
C ILE A 85 -0.39 -2.97 -28.96
N TYR A 86 0.82 -2.87 -29.52
CA TYR A 86 2.02 -2.94 -28.71
C TYR A 86 2.17 -1.66 -27.88
N LEU A 87 2.28 -1.79 -26.56
CA LEU A 87 2.59 -0.68 -25.66
C LEU A 87 4.05 -0.80 -25.21
N PRO A 88 4.80 0.31 -25.15
CA PRO A 88 6.18 0.29 -24.66
C PRO A 88 6.29 -0.29 -23.24
N THR A 89 7.35 -1.07 -23.03
CA THR A 89 7.69 -1.65 -21.72
C THR A 89 8.76 -0.87 -20.97
N ASP A 90 9.43 0.06 -21.65
CA ASP A 90 10.49 0.88 -21.07
C ASP A 90 9.96 1.85 -20.02
N ARG A 91 10.76 2.07 -18.98
CA ARG A 91 10.43 2.96 -17.87
C ARG A 91 11.17 4.28 -18.00
N ALA A 92 10.52 5.36 -17.60
CA ALA A 92 11.13 6.67 -17.52
C ALA A 92 11.64 6.95 -16.09
N VAL A 93 12.85 7.48 -15.98
CA VAL A 93 13.43 7.94 -14.70
C VAL A 93 12.96 9.37 -14.42
N SER A 94 12.44 9.61 -13.22
CA SER A 94 11.97 10.93 -12.77
C SER A 94 13.13 11.84 -12.31
N SER A 95 12.84 13.10 -12.02
CA SER A 95 13.75 14.00 -11.29
C SER A 95 13.56 13.95 -9.76
N ILE A 96 12.62 13.13 -9.28
CA ILE A 96 12.25 13.03 -7.87
C ILE A 96 13.22 12.07 -7.14
N PRO A 97 14.00 12.53 -6.15
CA PRO A 97 14.95 11.69 -5.45
C PRO A 97 14.26 10.71 -4.48
N LYS A 98 14.83 9.53 -4.30
CA LYS A 98 14.43 8.61 -3.23
C LYS A 98 15.03 9.05 -1.89
N ALA A 99 14.30 8.85 -0.79
CA ALA A 99 14.65 9.42 0.52
C ALA A 99 15.96 8.90 1.16
N ARG A 100 16.54 7.80 0.65
CA ARG A 100 17.70 7.11 1.25
C ARG A 100 18.71 6.57 0.24
N SER A 101 18.63 7.01 -1.01
CA SER A 101 19.59 6.66 -2.04
C SER A 101 19.87 7.87 -2.94
N SER A 102 20.93 7.79 -3.74
CA SER A 102 21.21 8.76 -4.80
C SER A 102 20.42 8.46 -6.09
N GLU A 103 19.42 7.58 -6.00
CA GLU A 103 18.59 7.20 -7.14
C GLU A 103 17.32 8.04 -7.21
N TYR A 104 16.71 8.03 -8.38
CA TYR A 104 15.44 8.68 -8.64
C TYR A 104 14.30 7.66 -8.72
N TRP A 105 13.08 8.12 -8.53
CA TRP A 105 11.90 7.28 -8.80
C TRP A 105 11.81 6.97 -10.29
N GLU A 106 11.32 5.78 -10.61
CA GLU A 106 11.01 5.38 -11.98
C GLU A 106 9.48 5.31 -12.13
N TYR A 107 8.96 5.86 -13.22
CA TYR A 107 7.55 5.76 -13.56
C TYR A 107 7.21 4.38 -14.13
N PRO A 108 5.95 3.92 -14.02
CA PRO A 108 5.52 2.71 -14.71
C PRO A 108 5.57 2.92 -16.24
N SER A 109 5.90 1.86 -16.98
CA SER A 109 5.78 1.89 -18.43
C SER A 109 4.32 1.92 -18.90
N PRO A 110 4.03 2.32 -20.16
CA PRO A 110 2.71 2.22 -20.75
C PRO A 110 2.07 0.83 -20.59
N GLN A 111 2.83 -0.25 -20.80
CA GLN A 111 2.33 -1.61 -20.60
C GLN A 111 1.97 -1.90 -19.13
N GLN A 112 2.77 -1.43 -18.16
CA GLN A 112 2.46 -1.57 -16.73
C GLN A 112 1.18 -0.83 -16.34
N PHE A 113 1.05 0.39 -16.85
CA PHE A 113 -0.10 1.24 -16.59
C PHE A 113 -1.38 0.58 -17.13
N TYR A 114 -1.38 0.14 -18.39
CA TYR A 114 -2.52 -0.55 -18.99
C TYR A 114 -2.88 -1.85 -18.26
N SER A 115 -1.87 -2.67 -17.92
CA SER A 115 -2.07 -3.90 -17.16
C SER A 115 -2.70 -3.65 -15.77
N ALA A 116 -2.42 -2.50 -15.15
CA ALA A 116 -3.07 -2.08 -13.92
C ALA A 116 -4.52 -1.66 -14.13
N LEU A 117 -4.84 -0.97 -15.22
CA LEU A 117 -6.22 -0.57 -15.57
C LEU A 117 -7.10 -1.80 -15.85
N VAL A 118 -6.60 -2.76 -16.63
CA VAL A 118 -7.34 -3.98 -16.94
C VAL A 118 -7.61 -4.81 -15.68
N ARG A 119 -6.65 -4.90 -14.75
CA ARG A 119 -6.87 -5.56 -13.45
C ARG A 119 -7.92 -4.86 -12.57
N LYS A 120 -8.10 -3.55 -12.76
CA LYS A 120 -9.18 -2.77 -12.11
C LYS A 120 -10.52 -2.90 -12.83
N GLY A 121 -10.57 -3.59 -13.98
CA GLY A 121 -11.77 -3.70 -14.81
C GLY A 121 -12.12 -2.40 -15.53
N TRP A 122 -11.13 -1.54 -15.80
CA TRP A 122 -11.36 -0.28 -16.51
C TRP A 122 -11.11 -0.48 -18.00
N GLU A 123 -12.12 -0.16 -18.81
CA GLU A 123 -11.98 -0.10 -20.25
C GLU A 123 -11.35 1.23 -20.64
N THR A 124 -10.22 1.18 -21.34
CA THR A 124 -9.48 2.36 -21.75
C THR A 124 -8.94 2.14 -23.16
N PRO A 125 -9.10 3.10 -24.09
CA PRO A 125 -8.55 2.97 -25.42
C PRO A 125 -7.03 2.81 -25.37
N GLU A 126 -6.53 1.74 -25.98
CA GLU A 126 -5.11 1.36 -25.95
C GLU A 126 -4.23 2.47 -26.55
N GLU A 127 -4.71 3.14 -27.60
CA GLU A 127 -4.03 4.23 -28.30
C GLU A 127 -3.81 5.48 -27.44
N SER A 128 -4.59 5.64 -26.36
CA SER A 128 -4.50 6.80 -25.47
C SER A 128 -3.57 6.55 -24.27
N ILE A 129 -3.10 5.31 -24.07
CA ILE A 129 -2.35 4.93 -22.88
C ILE A 129 -1.02 5.66 -22.77
N GLU A 130 -0.24 5.74 -23.85
CA GLU A 130 1.05 6.45 -23.84
C GLU A 130 0.87 7.91 -23.46
N THR A 131 -0.09 8.59 -24.10
CA THR A 131 -0.41 10.00 -23.80
C THR A 131 -0.85 10.18 -22.35
N MET A 132 -1.66 9.27 -21.81
CA MET A 132 -2.04 9.30 -20.40
C MET A 132 -0.82 9.20 -19.51
N VAL A 133 0.07 8.22 -19.72
CA VAL A 133 1.28 8.06 -18.91
C VAL A 133 2.15 9.31 -18.98
N ASP A 134 2.33 9.91 -20.16
CA ASP A 134 3.09 11.15 -20.33
C ASP A 134 2.49 12.32 -19.54
N ILE A 135 1.17 12.48 -19.56
CA ILE A 135 0.48 13.50 -18.78
C ILE A 135 0.70 13.28 -17.28
N HIS A 136 0.60 12.05 -16.78
CA HIS A 136 0.82 11.76 -15.37
C HIS A 136 2.26 12.05 -14.96
N ASN A 137 3.23 11.65 -15.77
CA ASN A 137 4.65 11.92 -15.53
C ASN A 137 4.91 13.44 -15.51
N PHE A 138 4.36 14.17 -16.48
CA PHE A 138 4.45 15.63 -16.53
C PHE A 138 3.86 16.29 -15.28
N LEU A 139 2.67 15.87 -14.85
CA LEU A 139 2.02 16.42 -13.66
C LEU A 139 2.82 16.14 -12.39
N ASN A 140 3.38 14.93 -12.25
CA ASN A 140 4.23 14.57 -11.11
C ASN A 140 5.49 15.44 -11.06
N GLU A 141 6.16 15.64 -12.19
CA GLU A 141 7.34 16.49 -12.28
C GLU A 141 7.01 17.97 -11.99
N LYS A 142 5.87 18.47 -12.47
CA LYS A 142 5.42 19.82 -12.14
C LYS A 142 5.13 19.97 -10.66
N ALA A 143 4.40 19.02 -10.06
CA ALA A 143 4.11 19.04 -8.63
C ALA A 143 5.39 19.02 -7.80
N TRP A 144 6.37 18.20 -8.18
CA TRP A 144 7.67 18.15 -7.51
C TRP A 144 8.40 19.50 -7.53
N ASN A 145 8.41 20.17 -8.69
CA ASN A 145 9.01 21.50 -8.80
C ASN A 145 8.31 22.53 -7.90
N GLU A 146 6.99 22.47 -7.76
CA GLU A 146 6.26 23.35 -6.83
C GLU A 146 6.60 23.06 -5.36
N ILE A 147 6.77 21.79 -4.98
CA ILE A 147 7.24 21.41 -3.64
C ILE A 147 8.62 22.01 -3.37
N LEU A 148 9.57 21.89 -4.30
CA LEU A 148 10.92 22.46 -4.13
C LEU A 148 10.90 23.98 -3.97
N LYS A 149 10.06 24.68 -4.74
CA LYS A 149 9.86 26.13 -4.57
C LYS A 149 9.32 26.47 -3.19
N TRP A 150 8.31 25.72 -2.74
CA TRP A 150 7.71 25.92 -1.43
C TRP A 150 8.71 25.66 -0.30
N GLU A 151 9.50 24.59 -0.36
CA GLU A 151 10.54 24.27 0.63
C GLU A 151 11.62 25.35 0.70
N LYS A 152 12.01 25.91 -0.44
CA LYS A 152 12.97 27.02 -0.49
C LYS A 152 12.43 28.28 0.19
N MET A 153 11.13 28.56 0.06
CA MET A 153 10.48 29.71 0.70
C MET A 153 10.24 29.52 2.20
N LYS A 154 10.09 28.28 2.67
CA LYS A 154 9.68 27.93 4.05
C LYS A 154 10.83 27.47 4.95
N ARG A 155 12.08 27.55 4.49
CA ARG A 155 13.25 27.42 5.37
C ARG A 155 13.31 28.62 6.31
N TRP A 156 12.99 28.40 7.59
CA TRP A 156 13.21 29.33 8.69
C TRP A 156 14.66 29.28 9.15
#